data_AF-A0A3A5VIE5-F1
#
_entry.id   AF-A0A3A5VIE5-F1
#
_cell.length_a   1.000
_cell.length_b   1.000
_cell.length_c   1.000
_cell.angle_alpha   90.00
_cell.angle_beta   90.00
_cell.angle_gamma   90.00
#
_symmetry.space_group_name_H-M   'P 1'
#
loop_
_entity.id
_entity.type
_entity.pdbx_description
1 polymer ?
#
loop_
_entity_poly.entity_id
_entity_poly.type
_entity_poly.pdbx_seq_one_letter_code
_entity_poly.pdbx_strand_id
1 'polypeptide(L)'
;MDDDLVAKYAAEAKAAMEAEAQRRIEEHTDRDEEERLRNLSLDEVIDGSFAVPALLSRLGAVRAALDGHGGGVALTRWTRTDTGLDLVLDLTGACLSCGAAPGTLEGVKGDLEADHEVHRVRFSAALLDTFDELGREFILAHGAVEFVAVETEP
;
A
#
# COMPACT_ATOMS: atom_id res chain seq x y z
N MET A 1 -11.87 -3.52 33.13
CA MET A 1 -10.54 -3.74 33.74
C MET A 1 -9.70 -4.65 32.86
N ASP A 2 -10.26 -5.71 32.25
CA ASP A 2 -9.56 -6.55 31.25
C ASP A 2 -9.34 -5.88 29.88
N ASP A 3 -10.28 -5.05 29.41
CA ASP A 3 -10.17 -4.36 28.10
C ASP A 3 -8.94 -3.44 27.99
N ASP A 4 -8.50 -2.84 29.10
CA ASP A 4 -7.35 -1.93 29.15
C ASP A 4 -6.01 -2.68 29.07
N LEU A 5 -5.98 -3.94 29.52
CA LEU A 5 -4.81 -4.82 29.41
C LEU A 5 -4.67 -5.38 27.99
N VAL A 6 -5.79 -5.79 27.38
CA VAL A 6 -5.81 -6.26 25.99
C VAL A 6 -5.38 -5.16 25.03
N ALA A 7 -5.89 -3.94 25.22
CA ALA A 7 -5.51 -2.79 24.39
C ALA A 7 -4.02 -2.43 24.51
N LYS A 8 -3.46 -2.45 25.72
CA LYS A 8 -2.03 -2.22 25.95
C LYS A 8 -1.16 -3.28 25.29
N TYR A 9 -1.53 -4.56 25.44
CA TYR A 9 -0.79 -5.65 24.81
C TYR A 9 -0.83 -5.55 23.28
N ALA A 10 -1.99 -5.21 22.70
CA ALA A 10 -2.11 -5.00 21.26
C ALA A 10 -1.25 -3.82 20.77
N ALA A 11 -1.20 -2.72 21.53
CA ALA A 11 -0.36 -1.57 21.20
C ALA A 11 1.14 -1.91 21.28
N GLU A 12 1.57 -2.62 22.32
CA GLU A 12 2.97 -3.08 22.45
C GLU A 12 3.36 -4.05 21.33
N ALA A 13 2.46 -4.99 21.00
CA ALA A 13 2.68 -5.91 19.88
C ALA A 13 2.78 -5.18 18.55
N LYS A 14 1.90 -4.19 18.30
CA LYS A 14 1.93 -3.34 17.10
C LYS A 14 3.25 -2.58 17.00
N ALA A 15 3.68 -1.94 18.08
CA ALA A 15 4.94 -1.19 18.12
C ALA A 15 6.16 -2.10 17.88
N ALA A 16 6.18 -3.30 18.45
CA ALA A 16 7.25 -4.27 18.23
C ALA A 16 7.29 -4.77 16.77
N MET A 17 6.12 -5.02 16.16
CA MET A 17 6.02 -5.41 14.75
C MET A 17 6.45 -4.29 13.80
N GLU A 18 6.06 -3.04 14.07
CA GLU A 18 6.49 -1.87 13.30
C GLU A 18 8.00 -1.67 13.37
N ALA A 19 8.62 -1.84 14.54
CA ALA A 19 10.06 -1.74 14.71
C ALA A 19 10.84 -2.81 13.91
N GLU A 20 10.38 -4.06 13.94
CA GLU A 20 10.98 -5.15 13.15
C GLU A 20 10.79 -4.95 11.64
N ALA A 21 9.62 -4.48 11.21
CA ALA A 21 9.35 -4.18 9.81
C ALA A 21 10.27 -3.05 9.32
N GLN A 22 10.40 -1.97 10.09
CA GLN A 22 11.28 -0.84 9.78
C GLN A 22 12.74 -1.29 9.65
N ARG A 23 13.21 -2.13 10.58
CA ARG A 23 14.57 -2.68 10.53
C ARG A 23 14.82 -3.49 9.25
N ARG A 24 13.86 -4.32 8.82
CA ARG A 24 13.99 -5.12 7.58
C ARG A 24 14.07 -4.25 6.34
N ILE A 25 13.30 -3.17 6.29
CA ILE A 25 13.38 -2.20 5.19
C ILE A 25 14.79 -1.61 5.16
N GLU A 26 15.27 -1.09 6.29
CA GLU A 26 16.61 -0.48 6.41
C GLU A 26 17.77 -1.43 6.08
N GLU A 27 17.64 -2.73 6.34
CA GLU A 27 18.66 -3.74 5.99
C GLU A 27 18.73 -4.01 4.48
N HIS A 28 17.68 -3.71 3.72
CA HIS A 28 17.54 -4.03 2.29
C HIS A 28 17.45 -2.82 1.37
N THR A 29 17.31 -1.60 1.91
CA THR A 29 17.21 -0.35 1.15
C THR A 29 18.42 0.56 1.39
N ASP A 30 18.88 1.26 0.34
CA ASP A 30 19.83 2.35 0.51
C ASP A 30 19.14 3.53 1.22
N ARG A 31 19.65 3.89 2.40
CA ARG A 31 19.03 4.93 3.25
C ARG A 31 18.99 6.30 2.58
N ASP A 32 20.03 6.67 1.84
CA ASP A 32 20.12 7.98 1.20
C ASP A 32 19.13 8.05 0.02
N GLU A 33 19.01 6.94 -0.73
CA GLU A 33 18.02 6.84 -1.81
C GLU A 33 16.59 6.81 -1.28
N GLU A 34 16.34 6.11 -0.18
CA GLU A 34 15.02 6.03 0.45
C GLU A 34 14.57 7.41 0.96
N GLU A 35 15.47 8.14 1.63
CA GLU A 35 15.21 9.52 2.07
C GLU A 35 14.96 10.43 0.86
N ARG A 36 15.74 10.29 -0.21
CA ARG A 36 15.51 11.05 -1.45
C ARG A 36 14.11 10.76 -2.02
N LEU A 37 13.75 9.49 -2.19
CA LEU A 37 12.46 9.07 -2.78
C LEU A 37 11.27 9.53 -1.94
N ARG A 38 11.38 9.46 -0.60
CA ARG A 38 10.34 9.91 0.32
C ARG A 38 10.10 11.42 0.25
N ASN A 39 11.14 12.20 -0.09
CA ASN A 39 11.07 13.66 -0.20
C ASN A 39 10.82 14.17 -1.63
N LEU A 40 10.77 13.31 -2.65
CA LEU A 40 10.34 13.71 -4.00
C LEU A 40 8.88 14.14 -3.97
N SER A 41 8.53 15.25 -4.64
CA SER A 41 7.12 15.59 -4.86
C SER A 41 6.47 14.50 -5.71
N LEU A 42 5.39 13.91 -5.21
CA LEU A 42 4.62 12.93 -5.96
C LEU A 42 4.05 13.56 -7.23
N ASP A 43 3.53 14.78 -7.16
CA ASP A 43 2.97 15.46 -8.33
C ASP A 43 4.02 15.60 -9.46
N GLU A 44 5.27 15.93 -9.13
CA GLU A 44 6.34 16.09 -10.11
C GLU A 44 6.79 14.76 -10.76
N VAL A 45 6.71 13.65 -10.03
CA VAL A 45 7.27 12.36 -10.48
C VAL A 45 6.22 11.33 -10.92
N ILE A 46 4.92 11.61 -10.75
CA ILE A 46 3.83 10.66 -11.00
C ILE A 46 3.77 10.16 -12.45
N ASP A 47 4.24 10.97 -13.39
CA ASP A 47 4.32 10.68 -14.83
C ASP A 47 5.58 9.87 -15.23
N GLY A 48 6.50 9.64 -14.30
CA GLY A 48 7.84 9.13 -14.57
C GLY A 48 8.18 7.79 -13.94
N SER A 49 9.41 7.33 -14.18
CA SER A 49 9.93 6.08 -13.63
C SER A 49 10.08 6.07 -12.10
N PHE A 50 10.03 7.24 -11.47
CA PHE A 50 10.13 7.39 -10.02
C PHE A 50 8.78 7.36 -9.30
N ALA A 51 7.65 7.33 -10.01
CA ALA A 51 6.32 7.28 -9.40
C ALA A 51 6.15 6.10 -8.43
N VAL A 52 6.37 4.88 -8.90
CA VAL A 52 6.23 3.68 -8.07
C VAL A 52 7.27 3.63 -6.93
N PRO A 53 8.58 3.85 -7.17
CA PRO A 53 9.56 3.95 -6.09
C PRO A 53 9.21 4.99 -5.01
N ALA A 54 8.73 6.17 -5.42
CA ALA A 54 8.31 7.21 -4.49
C ALA A 54 7.07 6.80 -3.68
N LEU A 55 6.07 6.18 -4.30
CA LEU A 55 4.91 5.65 -3.57
C LEU A 55 5.32 4.57 -2.57
N LEU A 56 6.23 3.67 -2.97
CA LEU A 56 6.73 2.62 -2.09
C LEU A 56 7.51 3.15 -0.88
N SER A 57 8.25 4.26 -1.02
CA SER A 57 9.02 4.83 0.10
C SER A 57 8.18 5.54 1.17
N ARG A 58 6.88 5.71 0.90
CA ARG A 58 5.87 6.24 1.84
C ARG A 58 5.17 5.14 2.63
N LEU A 59 5.31 3.90 2.20
CA LEU A 59 4.72 2.75 2.89
C LEU A 59 5.53 2.43 4.15
N GLY A 60 4.83 2.23 5.26
CA GLY A 60 5.41 1.86 6.56
C GLY A 60 5.59 0.35 6.67
N ALA A 61 5.05 -0.25 7.74
CA ALA A 61 5.18 -1.68 7.99
C ALA A 61 4.64 -2.56 6.85
N VAL A 62 3.69 -2.04 6.06
CA VAL A 62 3.13 -2.77 4.91
C VAL A 62 4.17 -2.96 3.80
N ARG A 63 5.17 -2.08 3.69
CA ARG A 63 6.28 -2.20 2.74
C ARG A 63 7.07 -3.49 2.97
N ALA A 64 7.40 -3.80 4.22
CA ALA A 64 8.10 -5.02 4.58
C ALA A 64 7.30 -6.28 4.23
N ALA A 65 5.97 -6.22 4.32
CA ALA A 65 5.09 -7.32 3.92
C ALA A 65 5.06 -7.52 2.38
N LEU A 66 5.12 -6.43 1.61
CA LEU A 66 5.22 -6.47 0.15
C LEU A 66 6.59 -7.02 -0.29
N ASP A 67 7.69 -6.46 0.24
CA ASP A 67 9.05 -6.87 -0.11
C ASP A 67 9.36 -8.30 0.34
N GLY A 68 8.91 -8.70 1.54
CA GLY A 68 9.15 -10.03 2.11
C GLY A 68 8.49 -11.18 1.36
N HIS A 69 7.44 -10.90 0.58
CA HIS A 69 6.79 -11.89 -0.29
C HIS A 69 7.18 -11.73 -1.76
N GLY A 70 8.05 -10.78 -2.12
CA GLY A 70 8.39 -10.50 -3.51
C GLY A 70 7.23 -9.93 -4.31
N GLY A 71 6.42 -9.08 -3.69
CA GLY A 71 5.39 -8.29 -4.33
C GLY A 71 5.62 -6.79 -4.27
N GLY A 72 4.63 -6.02 -4.70
CA GLY A 72 4.72 -4.57 -4.77
C GLY A 72 3.39 -3.94 -5.18
N VAL A 73 3.46 -2.67 -5.57
CA VAL A 73 2.32 -1.93 -6.14
C VAL A 73 2.61 -1.57 -7.59
N ALA A 74 1.57 -1.49 -8.40
CA ALA A 74 1.61 -0.88 -9.72
C ALA A 74 0.65 0.30 -9.77
N LEU A 75 1.12 1.44 -10.28
CA LEU A 75 0.26 2.58 -10.54
C LEU A 75 -0.50 2.34 -11.84
N THR A 76 -1.80 2.07 -11.73
CA THR A 76 -2.65 1.74 -12.88
C THR A 76 -3.21 2.99 -13.54
N ARG A 77 -3.65 3.95 -12.72
CA ARG A 77 -4.17 5.24 -13.17
C ARG A 77 -3.95 6.27 -12.07
N TRP A 78 -3.79 7.52 -12.46
CA TRP A 78 -3.82 8.64 -11.53
C TRP A 78 -4.54 9.82 -12.17
N THR A 79 -4.98 10.76 -11.35
CA THR A 79 -5.54 12.03 -11.81
C THR A 79 -5.16 13.11 -10.81
N ARG A 80 -4.70 14.26 -11.30
CA ARG A 80 -4.51 15.46 -10.49
C ARG A 80 -5.88 16.10 -10.23
N THR A 81 -6.20 16.32 -8.96
CA THR A 81 -7.38 17.05 -8.53
C THR A 81 -6.96 18.34 -7.84
N ASP A 82 -7.89 19.24 -7.59
CA ASP A 82 -7.61 20.47 -6.83
C ASP A 82 -7.15 20.21 -5.39
N THR A 83 -7.38 18.99 -4.88
CA THR A 83 -7.07 18.57 -3.51
C THR A 83 -5.94 17.56 -3.41
N GLY A 84 -5.25 17.23 -4.51
CA GLY A 84 -4.15 16.27 -4.55
C GLY A 84 -4.35 15.15 -5.59
N LEU A 85 -3.51 14.13 -5.51
CA LEU A 85 -3.52 12.99 -6.42
C LEU A 85 -4.62 11.98 -6.04
N ASP A 86 -5.42 11.60 -7.03
CA ASP A 86 -6.33 10.46 -6.93
C ASP A 86 -5.69 9.27 -7.66
N LEU A 87 -5.35 8.23 -6.92
CA LEU A 87 -4.55 7.09 -7.37
C LEU A 87 -5.41 5.84 -7.48
N VAL A 88 -5.20 5.09 -8.56
CA VAL A 88 -5.69 3.72 -8.72
C VAL A 88 -4.50 2.79 -8.83
N LEU A 89 -4.37 1.89 -7.86
CA LEU A 89 -3.25 0.96 -7.75
C LEU A 89 -3.69 -0.47 -8.08
N ASP A 90 -2.72 -1.27 -8.51
CA ASP A 90 -2.80 -2.73 -8.51
C ASP A 90 -1.69 -3.28 -7.61
N LEU A 91 -1.78 -4.55 -7.25
CA LEU A 91 -0.72 -5.27 -6.56
C LEU A 91 0.05 -6.15 -7.54
N THR A 92 1.35 -6.29 -7.31
CA THR A 92 2.22 -7.08 -8.18
C THR A 92 2.95 -8.18 -7.41
N GLY A 93 3.50 -9.15 -8.14
CA GLY A 93 4.29 -10.25 -7.60
C GLY A 93 3.49 -11.23 -6.76
N ALA A 94 4.12 -11.88 -5.78
CA ALA A 94 3.48 -12.95 -5.02
C ALA A 94 2.35 -12.48 -4.09
N CYS A 95 2.19 -11.16 -3.90
CA CYS A 95 1.06 -10.58 -3.18
C CYS A 95 -0.30 -10.91 -3.83
N LEU A 96 -0.31 -11.20 -5.14
CA LEU A 96 -1.47 -11.72 -5.85
C LEU A 96 -1.76 -13.19 -5.50
N SER A 97 -0.71 -13.99 -5.31
CA SER A 97 -0.79 -15.45 -5.16
C SER A 97 -1.13 -15.92 -3.74
N CYS A 98 -0.89 -15.08 -2.73
CA CYS A 98 -1.16 -15.42 -1.33
C CYS A 98 -2.51 -14.91 -0.81
N GLY A 99 -3.34 -14.28 -1.66
CA GLY A 99 -4.54 -13.59 -1.18
C GLY A 99 -4.13 -12.35 -0.40
N ALA A 100 -3.86 -11.22 -1.09
CA ALA A 100 -3.44 -9.98 -0.43
C ALA A 100 -4.34 -9.74 0.79
N ALA A 101 -3.78 -9.84 2.00
CA ALA A 101 -4.60 -9.78 3.19
C ALA A 101 -5.37 -8.44 3.18
N PRO A 102 -6.65 -8.40 3.56
CA PRO A 102 -7.41 -7.15 3.67
C PRO A 102 -6.63 -6.00 4.32
N GLY A 103 -5.86 -6.31 5.38
CA GLY A 103 -5.01 -5.33 6.06
C GLY A 103 -3.83 -4.81 5.24
N THR A 104 -3.35 -5.52 4.22
CA THR A 104 -2.34 -5.01 3.28
C THR A 104 -2.92 -3.93 2.38
N LEU A 105 -4.12 -4.14 1.84
CA LEU A 105 -4.81 -3.14 1.01
C LEU A 105 -5.15 -1.89 1.82
N GLU A 106 -5.72 -2.09 3.01
CA GLU A 106 -6.04 -1.02 3.94
C GLU A 106 -4.77 -0.27 4.39
N GLY A 107 -3.68 -0.99 4.68
CA GLY A 107 -2.40 -0.40 5.05
C GLY A 107 -1.79 0.46 3.93
N VAL A 108 -1.77 -0.05 2.69
CA VAL A 108 -1.29 0.72 1.53
C VAL A 108 -2.13 1.98 1.32
N LYS A 109 -3.45 1.87 1.41
CA LYS A 109 -4.35 3.03 1.33
C LYS A 109 -4.04 4.04 2.44
N GLY A 110 -3.98 3.58 3.69
CA GLY A 110 -3.77 4.44 4.85
C GLY A 110 -2.43 5.18 4.82
N ASP A 111 -1.34 4.47 4.48
CA ASP A 111 0.00 5.06 4.42
C ASP A 111 0.10 6.12 3.31
N LEU A 112 -0.50 5.86 2.14
CA LEU A 112 -0.46 6.80 1.02
C LEU A 112 -1.40 7.99 1.24
N GLU A 113 -2.62 7.79 1.75
CA GLU A 113 -3.56 8.88 2.06
C GLU A 113 -3.11 9.73 3.26
N ALA A 114 -2.08 9.30 4.01
CA ALA A 114 -1.42 10.13 5.02
C ALA A 114 -0.44 11.14 4.41
N ASP A 115 -0.02 10.97 3.16
CA ASP A 115 0.76 11.97 2.42
C ASP A 115 -0.14 13.12 1.98
N HIS A 116 0.27 14.34 2.30
CA HIS A 116 -0.44 15.57 1.93
C HIS A 116 -0.66 15.78 0.42
N GLU A 117 0.13 15.13 -0.44
CA GLU A 117 -0.05 15.20 -1.91
C GLU A 117 -1.10 14.20 -2.42
N VAL A 118 -1.54 13.23 -1.60
CA VAL A 118 -2.47 12.18 -2.01
C VAL A 118 -3.85 12.46 -1.44
N HIS A 119 -4.82 12.67 -2.33
CA HIS A 119 -6.21 12.88 -1.97
C HIS A 119 -6.94 11.55 -1.68
N ARG A 120 -6.69 10.53 -2.51
CA ARG A 120 -7.44 9.28 -2.47
C ARG A 120 -6.66 8.14 -3.11
N VAL A 121 -6.81 6.95 -2.55
CA VAL A 121 -6.31 5.69 -3.09
C VAL A 121 -7.46 4.70 -3.28
N ARG A 122 -7.48 4.10 -4.47
CA ARG A 122 -8.39 3.03 -4.89
C ARG A 122 -7.59 1.90 -5.52
N PHE A 123 -8.22 0.74 -5.68
CA PHE A 123 -7.60 -0.42 -6.31
C PHE A 123 -8.30 -0.79 -7.62
N SER A 124 -7.53 -1.32 -8.56
CA SER A 124 -8.06 -1.85 -9.81
C SER A 124 -9.01 -3.02 -9.53
N ALA A 125 -10.20 -3.02 -10.13
CA ALA A 125 -11.10 -4.17 -10.04
C ALA A 125 -10.52 -5.43 -10.70
N ALA A 126 -9.54 -5.28 -11.60
CA ALA A 126 -8.82 -6.40 -12.21
C ALA A 126 -8.05 -7.23 -11.16
N LEU A 127 -7.66 -6.62 -10.04
CA LEU A 127 -7.07 -7.32 -8.90
C LEU A 127 -8.00 -8.41 -8.36
N LEU A 128 -9.32 -8.21 -8.41
CA LEU A 128 -10.27 -9.20 -7.93
C LEU A 128 -10.30 -10.45 -8.84
N ASP A 129 -9.89 -10.33 -10.09
CA ASP A 129 -9.85 -11.43 -11.06
C ASP A 129 -8.70 -12.41 -10.78
N THR A 130 -7.75 -12.05 -9.90
CA THR A 130 -6.67 -12.94 -9.49
C THR A 130 -7.05 -13.86 -8.32
N PHE A 131 -8.20 -13.65 -7.70
CA PHE A 131 -8.70 -14.47 -6.59
C PHE A 131 -9.78 -15.45 -7.07
N ASP A 132 -9.89 -16.57 -6.36
CA ASP A 132 -11.06 -17.44 -6.48
C ASP A 132 -12.30 -16.77 -5.85
N GLU A 133 -13.46 -17.43 -5.96
CA GLU A 133 -14.74 -16.88 -5.49
C GLU A 133 -14.70 -16.53 -4.00
N LEU A 134 -14.17 -17.42 -3.16
CA LEU A 134 -14.07 -17.21 -1.72
C LEU A 134 -13.09 -16.08 -1.37
N GLY A 135 -11.92 -16.04 -2.02
CA GLY A 135 -10.96 -14.96 -1.84
C GLY A 135 -11.53 -13.61 -2.24
N ARG A 136 -12.25 -13.53 -3.37
CA ARG A 136 -12.93 -12.31 -3.80
C ARG A 136 -13.96 -11.84 -2.78
N GLU A 137 -14.83 -12.72 -2.31
CA GLU A 137 -15.84 -12.38 -1.30
C GLU A 137 -15.19 -11.85 -0.01
N PHE A 138 -14.11 -12.51 0.44
CA PHE A 138 -13.37 -12.12 1.63
C PHE A 138 -12.76 -10.72 1.49
N ILE A 139 -12.14 -10.41 0.35
CA ILE A 139 -11.54 -9.10 0.07
C ILE A 139 -12.60 -8.01 -0.01
N LEU A 140 -13.74 -8.27 -0.65
CA LEU A 140 -14.84 -7.30 -0.73
C LEU A 140 -15.48 -7.04 0.64
N ALA A 141 -15.57 -8.06 1.50
CA ALA A 141 -16.15 -7.94 2.83
C ALA A 141 -15.23 -7.27 3.85
N HIS A 142 -13.91 -7.49 3.74
CA HIS A 142 -12.96 -7.12 4.79
C HIS A 142 -11.88 -6.13 4.35
N GLY A 143 -11.69 -5.90 3.05
CA GLY A 143 -10.61 -5.07 2.51
C GLY A 143 -10.66 -3.60 2.91
N ALA A 144 -11.84 -3.08 3.27
CA ALA A 144 -12.07 -1.67 3.62
C ALA A 144 -11.54 -0.67 2.56
N VAL A 145 -11.46 -1.10 1.31
CA VAL A 145 -10.97 -0.32 0.17
C VAL A 145 -11.97 -0.35 -0.97
N GLU A 146 -11.86 0.62 -1.87
CA GLU A 146 -12.72 0.73 -3.04
C GLU A 146 -12.03 0.17 -4.28
N PHE A 147 -12.75 -0.69 -5.01
CA PHE A 147 -12.33 -1.23 -6.29
C PHE A 147 -13.01 -0.49 -7.44
N VAL A 148 -12.25 -0.09 -8.45
CA VAL A 148 -12.76 0.63 -9.63
C VAL A 148 -12.33 -0.06 -10.91
N ALA A 149 -13.25 -0.08 -11.88
CA ALA A 149 -12.90 -0.51 -13.23
C ALA A 149 -11.90 0.49 -13.82
N VAL A 150 -10.79 -0.03 -14.33
CA VAL A 150 -9.84 0.75 -15.12
C VAL A 150 -10.02 0.29 -16.56
N GLU A 151 -10.55 1.16 -17.40
CA GLU A 151 -10.57 0.91 -18.84
C GLU A 151 -9.11 0.90 -19.31
N THR A 152 -8.60 -0.26 -19.71
CA THR A 152 -7.39 -0.33 -20.52
C THR A 152 -7.75 0.26 -21.88
N GLU A 153 -7.10 1.34 -22.29
CA GLU A 153 -7.23 1.84 -23.66
C GLU A 153 -7.00 0.67 -24.66
N PRO A 154 -7.84 0.54 -25.69
CA PRO A 154 -7.83 -0.61 -26.61
C PRO A 154 -6.56 -0.72 -27.47
#